data_AF-A0A926WCS7-F1
#
_entry.id   AF-A0A926WCS7-F1
#
_cell.length_a   1.000
_cell.length_b   1.000
_cell.length_c   1.000
_cell.angle_alpha   90.00
_cell.angle_beta   90.00
_cell.angle_gamma   90.00
#
_symmetry.space_group_name_H-M   'P 1'
#
loop_
_entity.id
_entity.type
_entity.pdbx_description
1 polymer ?
#
loop_
_entity_poly.entity_id
_entity_poly.type
_entity_poly.pdbx_seq_one_letter_code
_entity_poly.pdbx_strand_id
1 'polypeptide(L)'
;MAESGRIRVAKDKADLVKALISSDGGYGPFQTFADVIVFAAALGVKNKKRVPFEEVSKREPAPIRLETFISMGYDTVIKLLGITETQNIQILSPNEEEYENQRHKIFEEYANGGLEILQGELRGSIDYSDTILLFLISDKDKKNEETGEFDLRKFLN
;
A
#
# COMPACT_ATOMS: atom_id res chain seq x y z
N MET A 1 14.11 -18.34 -7.35
CA MET A 1 14.32 -18.32 -5.90
C MET A 1 13.78 -16.98 -5.42
N ALA A 2 12.75 -16.97 -4.58
CA ALA A 2 12.32 -15.73 -3.93
C ALA A 2 13.48 -15.28 -3.02
N GLU A 3 13.93 -14.03 -3.13
CA GLU A 3 14.90 -13.49 -2.19
C GLU A 3 14.20 -13.37 -0.84
N SER A 4 14.41 -14.38 0.02
CA SER A 4 13.94 -14.39 1.40
C SER A 4 14.41 -13.09 2.08
N GLY A 5 13.49 -12.35 2.72
CA GLY A 5 13.78 -11.06 3.35
C GLY A 5 13.57 -9.79 2.50
N ARG A 6 12.88 -9.87 1.34
CA ARG A 6 12.52 -8.67 0.55
C ARG A 6 11.06 -8.65 0.13
N ILE A 7 10.48 -7.46 0.16
CA ILE A 7 9.16 -7.18 -0.42
C ILE A 7 9.32 -6.75 -1.87
N ARG A 8 8.62 -7.45 -2.75
CA ARG A 8 8.67 -7.28 -4.20
C ARG A 8 7.62 -6.28 -4.66
N VAL A 9 7.95 -5.59 -5.75
CA VAL A 9 7.04 -4.67 -6.44
C VAL A 9 6.79 -5.19 -7.84
N ALA A 10 5.54 -5.17 -8.30
CA ALA A 10 5.18 -5.58 -9.64
C ALA A 10 5.86 -4.68 -10.70
N LYS A 11 6.41 -5.30 -11.75
CA LYS A 11 7.21 -4.60 -12.76
C LYS A 11 6.42 -3.53 -13.52
N ASP A 12 5.14 -3.76 -13.78
CA ASP A 12 4.23 -2.84 -14.47
C ASP A 12 3.81 -1.64 -13.60
N LYS A 13 3.99 -1.72 -12.28
CA LYS A 13 3.72 -0.62 -11.33
C LYS A 13 4.95 0.16 -10.90
N ALA A 14 6.14 -0.25 -11.34
CA ALA A 14 7.41 0.35 -10.93
C ALA A 14 7.48 1.86 -11.20
N ASP A 15 7.08 2.29 -12.39
CA ASP A 15 7.14 3.70 -12.80
C ASP A 15 6.16 4.57 -11.98
N LEU A 16 4.99 4.02 -11.63
CA LEU A 16 4.03 4.68 -10.74
C LEU A 16 4.61 4.86 -9.34
N VAL A 17 5.17 3.80 -8.76
CA VAL A 17 5.78 3.87 -7.42
C VAL A 17 6.92 4.88 -7.39
N LYS A 18 7.72 4.94 -8.44
CA LYS A 18 8.78 5.96 -8.58
C LYS A 18 8.24 7.37 -8.62
N ALA A 19 7.17 7.60 -9.39
CA ALA A 19 6.59 8.92 -9.53
C ALA A 19 5.84 9.41 -8.27
N LEU A 20 5.51 8.51 -7.35
CA LEU A 20 4.88 8.84 -6.06
C LEU A 20 5.88 9.28 -4.97
N ILE A 21 7.19 9.17 -5.23
CA ILE A 21 8.24 9.64 -4.30
C ILE A 21 8.50 11.13 -4.49
N SER A 22 8.55 11.86 -3.37
CA SER A 22 9.13 13.20 -3.29
C SER A 22 10.60 13.13 -3.74
N SER A 23 10.89 13.57 -4.95
CA SER A 23 12.26 13.72 -5.46
C SER A 23 12.51 15.19 -5.79
N ASP A 24 13.77 15.59 -5.97
CA ASP A 24 14.13 16.99 -6.26
C ASP A 24 13.40 17.50 -7.52
N GLY A 25 12.29 18.21 -7.31
CA GLY A 25 11.40 18.75 -8.35
C GLY A 25 10.09 17.98 -8.61
N GLY A 26 9.82 16.88 -7.89
CA GLY A 26 8.61 16.06 -8.05
C GLY A 26 7.59 16.24 -6.91
N TYR A 27 6.29 16.31 -7.26
CA TYR A 27 5.15 16.47 -6.33
C TYR A 27 4.64 15.14 -5.75
N GLY A 28 5.53 14.15 -5.58
CA GLY A 28 5.17 12.86 -4.99
C GLY A 28 4.89 13.01 -3.48
N PRO A 29 3.79 12.46 -2.94
CA PRO A 29 3.43 12.70 -1.53
C PRO A 29 4.21 11.85 -0.51
N PHE A 30 5.02 10.89 -0.97
CA PHE A 30 5.70 9.92 -0.09
C PHE A 30 7.21 10.14 -0.06
N GLN A 31 7.84 9.89 1.09
CA GLN A 31 9.28 10.07 1.25
C GLN A 31 10.08 8.85 0.77
N THR A 32 9.56 7.64 0.98
CA THR A 32 10.26 6.41 0.65
C THR A 32 9.38 5.42 -0.13
N PHE A 33 10.00 4.50 -0.87
CA PHE A 33 9.26 3.42 -1.53
C PHE A 33 8.48 2.56 -0.54
N ALA A 34 9.00 2.37 0.68
CA ALA A 34 8.30 1.63 1.71
C ALA A 34 6.98 2.32 2.10
N ASP A 35 6.96 3.66 2.20
CA ASP A 35 5.74 4.43 2.49
C ASP A 35 4.68 4.22 1.40
N VAL A 36 5.09 4.29 0.12
CA VAL A 36 4.18 4.06 -1.02
C VAL A 36 3.58 2.66 -0.95
N ILE A 37 4.40 1.64 -0.74
CA ILE A 37 3.97 0.24 -0.72
C ILE A 37 3.05 -0.05 0.47
N VAL A 38 3.34 0.50 1.66
CA VAL A 38 2.48 0.35 2.84
C VAL A 38 1.14 1.06 2.66
N PHE A 39 1.16 2.28 2.13
CA PHE A 39 -0.06 3.02 1.82
C PHE A 39 -0.92 2.26 0.80
N ALA A 40 -0.30 1.76 -0.27
CA ALA A 40 -0.98 0.96 -1.28
C ALA A 40 -1.54 -0.34 -0.67
N ALA A 41 -0.80 -1.03 0.20
CA ALA A 41 -1.31 -2.23 0.87
C ALA A 41 -2.54 -1.92 1.72
N ALA A 42 -2.51 -0.84 2.51
CA ALA A 42 -3.66 -0.41 3.29
C ALA A 42 -4.87 -0.06 2.40
N LEU A 43 -4.63 0.61 1.26
CA LEU A 43 -5.66 0.94 0.30
C LEU A 43 -6.26 -0.31 -0.37
N GLY A 44 -5.42 -1.28 -0.73
CA GLY A 44 -5.85 -2.56 -1.30
C GLY A 44 -6.73 -3.33 -0.32
N VAL A 45 -6.34 -3.37 0.96
CA VAL A 45 -7.09 -4.06 2.02
C VAL A 45 -8.44 -3.41 2.27
N LYS A 46 -8.48 -2.08 2.35
CA LYS A 46 -9.72 -1.31 2.50
C LYS A 46 -10.72 -1.62 1.38
N ASN A 47 -10.23 -1.73 0.15
CA ASN A 47 -11.04 -2.06 -1.03
C ASN A 47 -11.18 -3.57 -1.26
N LYS A 48 -10.65 -4.41 -0.36
CA LYS A 48 -10.61 -5.88 -0.49
C LYS A 48 -10.07 -6.36 -1.84
N LYS A 49 -9.11 -5.60 -2.40
CA LYS A 49 -8.51 -5.87 -3.71
C LYS A 49 -7.12 -6.45 -3.53
N ARG A 50 -6.97 -7.71 -3.95
CA ARG A 50 -5.74 -8.48 -3.87
C ARG A 50 -5.39 -8.98 -5.27
N VAL A 51 -4.22 -8.60 -5.76
CA VAL A 51 -3.84 -8.82 -7.17
C VAL A 51 -2.49 -9.53 -7.23
N PRO A 52 -2.44 -10.81 -7.62
CA PRO A 52 -1.19 -11.54 -7.78
C PRO A 52 -0.36 -10.98 -8.93
N PHE A 53 0.96 -11.12 -8.82
CA PHE A 53 1.90 -10.79 -9.89
C PHE A 53 3.08 -11.75 -9.89
N GLU A 54 3.63 -12.00 -11.08
CA GLU A 54 4.81 -12.85 -11.27
C GLU A 54 6.03 -12.03 -11.69
N GLU A 55 5.82 -11.00 -12.51
CA GLU A 55 6.89 -10.12 -12.96
C GLU A 55 7.27 -9.10 -11.87
N VAL A 56 8.45 -9.27 -11.31
CA VAL A 56 9.01 -8.37 -10.29
C VAL A 56 9.86 -7.30 -10.96
N SER A 57 9.74 -6.05 -10.49
CA SER A 57 10.63 -4.98 -10.90
C SER A 57 12.07 -5.30 -10.50
N LYS A 58 12.97 -5.31 -11.49
CA LYS A 58 14.43 -5.42 -11.28
C LYS A 58 15.13 -4.06 -11.25
N ARG A 59 14.42 -3.01 -11.65
CA ARG A 59 14.85 -1.60 -11.69
C ARG A 59 14.17 -0.85 -10.55
N GLU A 60 14.47 0.43 -10.38
CA GLU A 60 13.80 1.24 -9.35
C GLU A 60 12.26 1.27 -9.50
N PRO A 61 11.51 1.00 -8.42
CA PRO A 61 11.97 0.46 -7.14
C PRO A 61 12.36 -1.03 -7.25
N ALA A 62 13.60 -1.34 -6.87
CA ALA A 62 14.04 -2.73 -6.71
C ALA A 62 13.36 -3.34 -5.46
N PRO A 63 13.37 -4.68 -5.29
CA PRO A 63 12.80 -5.30 -4.10
C PRO A 63 13.37 -4.70 -2.80
N ILE A 64 12.45 -4.22 -1.95
CA ILE A 64 12.74 -3.45 -0.75
C ILE A 64 13.08 -4.43 0.37
N ARG A 65 14.15 -4.17 1.11
CA ARG A 65 14.60 -5.00 2.23
C ARG A 65 13.55 -5.00 3.34
N LEU A 66 13.27 -6.17 3.92
CA LEU A 66 12.33 -6.30 5.02
C LEU A 66 12.76 -5.46 6.24
N GLU A 67 14.07 -5.35 6.47
CA GLU A 67 14.63 -4.52 7.55
C GLU A 67 14.22 -3.05 7.42
N THR A 68 14.00 -2.53 6.20
CA THR A 68 13.49 -1.18 6.00
C THR A 68 12.09 -1.03 6.61
N PHE A 69 11.19 -1.99 6.39
CA PHE A 69 9.86 -1.98 6.99
C PHE A 69 9.92 -2.12 8.52
N ILE A 70 10.81 -2.97 9.04
CA ILE A 70 11.03 -3.12 10.48
C ILE A 70 11.52 -1.81 11.10
N SER A 71 12.53 -1.17 10.50
CA SER A 71 13.09 0.09 11.00
C SER A 71 12.08 1.24 11.02
N MET A 72 11.10 1.20 10.13
CA MET A 72 10.02 2.18 10.03
C MET A 72 8.78 1.81 10.87
N GLY A 73 8.78 0.65 11.54
CA GLY A 73 7.65 0.15 12.33
C GLY A 73 6.49 -0.43 11.51
N TYR A 74 6.69 -0.66 10.21
CA TYR A 74 5.68 -1.20 9.30
C TYR A 74 5.59 -2.73 9.33
N ASP A 75 6.50 -3.42 10.01
CA ASP A 75 6.44 -4.87 10.20
C ASP A 75 5.13 -5.31 10.88
N THR A 76 4.62 -4.47 11.78
CA THR A 76 3.34 -4.70 12.47
C THR A 76 2.18 -4.71 11.48
N VAL A 77 2.18 -3.83 10.47
CA VAL A 77 1.16 -3.81 9.41
C VAL A 77 1.19 -5.10 8.61
N ILE A 78 2.37 -5.56 8.21
CA ILE A 78 2.55 -6.82 7.45
C ILE A 78 2.01 -8.02 8.25
N LYS A 79 2.36 -8.08 9.55
CA LYS A 79 1.89 -9.15 10.47
C LYS A 79 0.38 -9.12 10.65
N LEU A 80 -0.19 -7.95 10.95
CA LEU A 80 -1.63 -7.78 11.14
C LEU A 80 -2.39 -8.21 9.88
N LEU A 81 -1.92 -7.81 8.70
CA LEU A 81 -2.52 -8.21 7.43
C LEU A 81 -2.50 -9.72 7.22
N GLY A 82 -1.38 -10.37 7.56
CA GLY A 82 -1.27 -11.83 7.55
C GLY A 82 -2.34 -12.49 8.42
N ILE A 83 -2.52 -12.02 9.65
CA ILE A 83 -3.55 -12.56 10.58
C ILE A 83 -4.95 -12.33 10.02
N THR A 84 -5.25 -11.10 9.59
CA THR A 84 -6.61 -10.74 9.16
C THR A 84 -7.02 -11.50 7.90
N GLU A 85 -6.09 -11.79 7.00
CA GLU A 85 -6.38 -12.53 5.77
C GLU A 85 -6.45 -14.04 5.99
N THR A 86 -5.54 -14.60 6.78
CA THR A 86 -5.47 -16.06 6.97
C THR A 86 -6.36 -16.57 8.09
N GLN A 87 -6.77 -15.69 9.02
CA GLN A 87 -7.43 -16.06 10.28
C GLN A 87 -6.65 -17.13 11.09
N ASN A 88 -5.34 -17.22 10.88
CA ASN A 88 -4.47 -18.21 11.50
C ASN A 88 -3.33 -17.53 12.25
N ILE A 89 -3.28 -17.68 13.57
CA ILE A 89 -2.23 -17.07 14.40
C ILE A 89 -0.82 -17.63 14.12
N GLN A 90 -0.72 -18.85 13.59
CA GLN A 90 0.57 -19.46 13.21
C GLN A 90 1.27 -18.65 12.10
N ILE A 91 0.51 -17.84 11.35
CA ILE A 91 1.05 -16.93 10.36
C ILE A 91 2.05 -15.94 10.96
N LEU A 92 2.12 -15.76 12.29
CA LEU A 92 3.08 -14.90 12.99
C LEU A 92 4.35 -15.63 13.43
N SER A 93 4.45 -16.94 13.19
CA SER A 93 5.62 -17.73 13.59
C SER A 93 6.90 -17.09 13.05
N PRO A 94 7.89 -16.80 13.90
CA PRO A 94 9.17 -16.22 13.49
C PRO A 94 10.17 -17.28 13.00
N ASN A 95 9.87 -18.56 13.22
CA ASN A 95 10.80 -19.67 12.97
C ASN A 95 10.45 -20.47 11.71
N GLU A 96 9.34 -20.14 11.06
CA GLU A 96 8.80 -20.87 9.93
C GLU A 96 8.81 -19.98 8.68
N GLU A 97 9.77 -20.27 7.80
CA GLU A 97 9.98 -19.52 6.56
C GLU A 97 8.75 -19.56 5.64
N GLU A 98 7.96 -20.64 5.67
CA GLU A 98 6.72 -20.75 4.91
C GLU A 98 5.70 -19.66 5.30
N TYR A 99 5.48 -19.46 6.60
CA TYR A 99 4.56 -18.43 7.09
C TYR A 99 5.09 -17.02 6.82
N GLU A 100 6.41 -16.83 6.90
CA GLU A 100 7.02 -15.56 6.51
C GLU A 100 6.78 -15.23 5.03
N ASN A 101 7.07 -16.18 4.14
CA ASN A 101 6.81 -16.03 2.71
C ASN A 101 5.32 -15.80 2.41
N GLN A 102 4.43 -16.48 3.15
CA GLN A 102 2.99 -16.29 3.02
C GLN A 102 2.57 -14.87 3.43
N ARG A 103 3.08 -14.33 4.57
CA ARG A 103 2.82 -12.94 4.98
C ARG A 103 3.28 -11.95 3.92
N HIS A 104 4.50 -12.12 3.42
CA HIS A 104 5.06 -11.23 2.40
C HIS A 104 4.23 -11.27 1.14
N LYS A 105 3.86 -12.46 0.66
CA LYS A 105 3.00 -12.60 -0.52
C LYS A 105 1.64 -11.94 -0.32
N ILE A 106 0.98 -12.12 0.83
CA ILE A 106 -0.31 -11.47 1.12
C ILE A 106 -0.15 -9.95 1.05
N PHE A 107 0.87 -9.41 1.72
CA PHE A 107 1.16 -7.98 1.73
C PHE A 107 1.44 -7.43 0.33
N GLU A 108 2.29 -8.11 -0.45
CA GLU A 108 2.64 -7.75 -1.82
C GLU A 108 1.42 -7.70 -2.74
N GLU A 109 0.54 -8.70 -2.66
CA GLU A 109 -0.66 -8.74 -3.51
C GLU A 109 -1.68 -7.66 -3.16
N TYR A 110 -1.80 -7.30 -1.87
CA TYR A 110 -2.60 -6.15 -1.46
C TYR A 110 -1.98 -4.82 -1.89
N ALA A 111 -0.66 -4.68 -1.75
CA ALA A 111 0.04 -3.51 -2.25
C ALA A 111 -0.18 -3.34 -3.75
N ASN A 112 -0.05 -4.41 -4.52
CA ASN A 112 -0.29 -4.39 -5.96
C ASN A 112 -1.75 -4.02 -6.29
N GLY A 113 -2.72 -4.56 -5.56
CA GLY A 113 -4.12 -4.18 -5.69
C GLY A 113 -4.38 -2.70 -5.42
N GLY A 114 -3.75 -2.14 -4.38
CA GLY A 114 -3.82 -0.71 -4.09
C GLY A 114 -3.13 0.16 -5.13
N LEU A 115 -1.99 -0.27 -5.67
CA LEU A 115 -1.30 0.44 -6.76
C LEU A 115 -2.15 0.46 -8.03
N GLU A 116 -2.90 -0.60 -8.32
CA GLU A 116 -3.84 -0.61 -9.44
C GLU A 116 -4.99 0.40 -9.24
N ILE A 117 -5.49 0.55 -8.02
CA ILE A 117 -6.49 1.57 -7.68
C ILE A 117 -5.89 2.97 -7.89
N LEU A 118 -4.71 3.23 -7.32
CA LEU A 118 -4.02 4.51 -7.47
C LEU A 118 -3.72 4.83 -8.94
N GLN A 119 -3.35 3.85 -9.74
CA GLN A 119 -3.13 4.04 -11.17
C GLN A 119 -4.39 4.52 -11.90
N GLY A 120 -5.57 4.05 -11.47
CA GLY A 120 -6.85 4.51 -11.98
C GLY A 120 -7.16 5.95 -11.56
N GLU A 121 -7.06 6.24 -10.27
CA GLU A 121 -7.39 7.56 -9.68
C GLU A 121 -6.43 8.67 -10.15
N LEU A 122 -5.14 8.35 -10.33
CA LEU A 122 -4.12 9.32 -10.72
C LEU A 122 -4.02 9.50 -12.25
N ARG A 123 -4.86 8.81 -13.03
CA ARG A 123 -4.77 8.82 -14.49
C ARG A 123 -5.02 10.24 -15.02
N GLY A 124 -4.02 10.79 -15.72
CA GLY A 124 -4.10 12.14 -16.29
C GLY A 124 -3.81 13.25 -15.30
N SER A 125 -3.46 12.91 -14.05
CA SER A 125 -3.01 13.89 -13.07
C SER A 125 -1.55 14.28 -13.27
N ILE A 126 -1.26 15.56 -13.00
CA ILE A 126 0.09 16.13 -12.99
C ILE A 126 0.60 16.26 -11.54
N ASP A 127 -0.31 16.52 -10.58
CA ASP A 127 0.00 16.61 -9.15
C ASP A 127 -0.68 15.46 -8.39
N TYR A 128 0.12 14.46 -8.05
CA TYR A 128 -0.36 13.28 -7.33
C TYR A 128 -0.68 13.57 -5.86
N SER A 129 -0.06 14.58 -5.25
CA SER A 129 -0.35 14.95 -3.87
C SER A 129 -1.77 15.51 -3.75
N ASP A 130 -2.12 16.48 -4.59
CA ASP A 130 -3.46 17.06 -4.63
C ASP A 130 -4.52 16.02 -5.01
N THR A 131 -4.21 15.16 -5.97
CA THR A 131 -5.16 14.13 -6.43
C THR A 131 -5.42 13.08 -5.35
N ILE A 132 -4.37 12.63 -4.65
CA ILE A 132 -4.52 11.71 -3.52
C ILE A 132 -5.30 12.39 -2.39
N LEU A 133 -5.05 13.67 -2.11
CA LEU A 133 -5.80 14.43 -1.12
C LEU A 133 -7.30 14.49 -1.48
N LEU A 134 -7.64 14.84 -2.72
CA LEU A 134 -9.03 14.89 -3.20
C LEU A 134 -9.71 13.51 -3.13
N PHE A 135 -8.98 12.45 -3.51
CA PHE A 135 -9.44 11.07 -3.39
C PHE A 135 -9.79 10.72 -1.93
N LEU A 136 -8.91 11.06 -0.98
CA LEU A 136 -9.13 10.80 0.45
C LEU A 136 -10.30 11.62 1.03
N ILE A 137 -10.45 12.88 0.62
CA ILE A 137 -11.59 13.73 1.02
C ILE A 137 -12.90 13.14 0.52
N SER A 138 -12.95 12.78 -0.76
CA SER A 138 -14.15 12.22 -1.39
C SER A 138 -14.60 10.92 -0.73
N ASP A 139 -13.63 10.08 -0.36
CA ASP A 139 -13.91 8.82 0.34
C ASP A 139 -14.41 9.03 1.78
N LYS A 140 -13.85 10.02 2.50
CA LYS A 140 -14.34 10.42 3.82
C LYS A 140 -15.80 10.87 3.77
N ASP A 141 -16.17 11.66 2.76
CA ASP A 141 -17.53 12.18 2.64
C ASP A 141 -18.56 11.09 2.30
N LYS A 142 -18.23 10.15 1.40
CA LYS A 142 -19.07 8.97 1.14
C LYS A 142 -19.40 8.18 2.41
N LYS A 143 -18.40 8.00 3.28
CA LYS A 143 -18.60 7.30 4.55
C LYS A 143 -19.57 8.05 5.48
N ASN A 144 -19.52 9.38 5.50
CA ASN A 144 -20.44 10.19 6.32
C ASN A 144 -21.89 10.13 5.80
N GLU A 145 -22.07 10.05 4.48
CA GLU A 145 -23.39 9.86 3.87
C GLU A 145 -23.96 8.47 4.17
N GLU A 146 -23.13 7.43 4.10
CA GLU A 146 -23.52 6.04 4.41
C GLU A 146 -23.84 5.81 5.90
N THR A 147 -23.15 6.50 6.82
CA THR A 147 -23.44 6.42 8.26
C THR A 147 -24.61 7.30 8.70
N GLY A 148 -25.13 8.17 7.82
CA GLY A 148 -26.24 9.08 8.12
C GLY A 148 -25.94 10.09 9.24
N GLU A 149 -24.67 10.26 9.60
CA GLU A 149 -24.27 11.10 10.73
C GLU A 149 -24.18 12.57 10.25
N PHE A 150 -25.29 13.30 10.41
CA PHE A 150 -25.40 14.70 10.02
C PHE A 150 -24.52 15.59 10.92
N ASP A 151 -23.38 16.03 10.40
CA ASP A 151 -22.46 16.90 11.15
C ASP A 151 -22.96 18.34 11.22
N LEU A 152 -23.65 18.65 12.33
CA LEU A 152 -24.20 19.99 12.63
C LEU A 152 -23.13 21.08 12.72
N ARG A 153 -21.85 20.75 12.90
CA ARG A 153 -20.75 21.74 12.95
C ARG A 153 -20.54 22.42 11.60
N LYS A 154 -20.96 21.78 10.50
CA LYS A 154 -20.87 22.34 9.14
C LYS A 154 -21.82 23.54 8.91
N PHE A 155 -22.75 23.80 9.83
CA PHE A 155 -23.79 24.83 9.71
C PHE A 155 -23.71 25.94 10.78
N LEU A 156 -22.66 25.97 11.59
CA LEU A 156 -22.52 26.90 12.73
C LEU A 156 -21.56 28.09 12.50
N ASN A 157 -21.26 28.45 11.25
CA ASN A 157 -20.54 29.69 10.91
C ASN A 157 -21.39 30.63 10.06
#